data_AF-A0A0W1RDQ9-F1
#
_entry.id   AF-A0A0W1RDQ9-F1
#
_cell.length_a   1.000
_cell.length_b   1.000
_cell.length_c   1.000
_cell.angle_alpha   90.00
_cell.angle_beta   90.00
_cell.angle_gamma   90.00
#
_symmetry.space_group_name_H-M   'P 1'
#
loop_
_entity.id
_entity.type
_entity.pdbx_description
1 polymer ?
#
loop_
_entity_poly.entity_id
_entity_poly.type
_entity_poly.pdbx_seq_one_letter_code
_entity_poly.pdbx_strand_id
1 'polypeptide(L)'
;MQAQLGQLYNAVPPRIWLALGVLVLGVLLSIVVGAVNRRLLERAGLPSIIEGTGFERLAQGLGTSTIAIVAQLSTYFLIGLTIVVALTVADVGYTDTFWTRLVAFLPRLFVALLILIVGILIGDKVELLVAERLRGVKLPEIGLIPTLAKYSVFYLAILVALSQVRINTLALVVLLGAYAFALVVFASLAFKDMLSSAAAGIYLLLNQPYTIGDQVKLGEQSGIVQEVDMLVTRVETDNREYIIPNRAVFEEGIVRVYD
;
A
#
# COMPACT_ATOMS: atom_id res chain seq x y z
N MET A 1 -66.66 4.68 2.84
CA MET A 1 -65.28 4.22 2.57
C MET A 1 -64.55 5.13 1.57
N GLN A 2 -65.06 5.38 0.36
CA GLN A 2 -64.42 6.32 -0.61
C GLN A 2 -64.32 7.77 -0.08
N ALA A 3 -65.32 8.26 0.65
CA ALA A 3 -65.30 9.62 1.23
C ALA A 3 -64.25 9.81 2.34
N GLN A 4 -63.94 8.76 3.11
CA GLN A 4 -62.90 8.79 4.15
C GLN A 4 -61.49 8.76 3.55
N LEU A 5 -61.30 8.04 2.44
CA LEU A 5 -60.02 8.00 1.72
C LEU A 5 -59.67 9.36 1.07
N GLY A 6 -60.66 10.07 0.53
CA GLY A 6 -60.46 11.42 -0.03
C GLY A 6 -60.09 12.48 1.02
N GLN A 7 -60.64 12.38 2.24
CA GLN A 7 -60.28 13.28 3.34
C GLN A 7 -58.85 13.04 3.85
N LEU A 8 -58.41 11.77 3.92
CA LEU A 8 -57.03 11.42 4.31
C LEU A 8 -56.00 11.89 3.28
N TYR A 9 -56.32 11.81 1.98
CA TYR A 9 -55.43 12.29 0.92
C TYR A 9 -55.16 13.79 1.00
N ASN A 10 -56.20 14.59 1.27
CA ASN A 10 -56.10 16.04 1.38
C ASN A 10 -55.47 16.51 2.71
N ALA A 11 -55.40 15.65 3.73
CA ALA A 11 -54.78 15.96 5.02
C ALA A 11 -53.24 15.86 4.98
N VAL A 12 -52.68 15.15 4.00
CA VAL A 12 -51.22 14.94 3.87
C VAL A 12 -50.63 15.95 2.89
N PRO A 13 -49.61 16.73 3.28
CA PRO A 13 -48.92 17.66 2.37
C PRO A 13 -48.39 16.95 1.11
N PRO A 14 -48.55 17.53 -0.10
CA PRO A 14 -48.09 16.92 -1.36
C PRO A 14 -46.62 16.49 -1.38
N ARG A 15 -45.75 17.22 -0.66
CA ARG A 15 -44.33 16.89 -0.48
C ARG A 15 -44.07 15.51 0.15
N ILE A 16 -44.97 15.04 1.02
CA ILE A 16 -44.84 13.72 1.65
C ILE A 16 -45.14 12.62 0.63
N TRP A 17 -46.13 12.81 -0.25
CA TRP A 17 -46.40 11.89 -1.36
C TRP A 17 -45.22 11.81 -2.34
N LEU A 18 -44.59 12.94 -2.65
CA LEU A 18 -43.38 12.96 -3.47
C LEU A 18 -42.22 12.22 -2.80
N ALA A 19 -42.00 12.44 -1.50
CA ALA A 19 -40.96 11.73 -0.73
C ALA A 19 -41.20 10.21 -0.70
N LEU A 20 -42.45 9.76 -0.55
CA LEU A 20 -42.82 8.35 -0.64
C LEU A 20 -42.54 7.78 -2.04
N GLY A 21 -42.85 8.53 -3.10
CA GLY A 21 -42.51 8.17 -4.48
C GLY A 21 -41.00 7.99 -4.68
N VAL A 22 -40.19 8.90 -4.12
CA VAL A 22 -38.72 8.81 -4.14
C VAL A 22 -38.23 7.56 -3.41
N LEU A 23 -38.78 7.23 -2.23
CA LEU A 23 -38.41 6.02 -1.49
C LEU A 23 -38.69 4.75 -2.31
N VAL A 24 -39.88 4.63 -2.87
CA VAL A 24 -40.25 3.45 -3.67
C VAL A 24 -39.35 3.30 -4.87
N LEU A 25 -39.14 4.38 -5.63
CA LEU A 25 -38.27 4.36 -6.81
C LEU A 25 -36.82 4.06 -6.45
N GLY A 26 -36.28 4.66 -5.39
CA GLY A 26 -34.90 4.44 -5.00
C GLY A 26 -34.65 3.06 -4.41
N VAL A 27 -35.62 2.46 -3.71
CA VAL A 27 -35.54 1.05 -3.28
C VAL A 27 -35.52 0.13 -4.50
N LEU A 28 -36.42 0.33 -5.47
CA LEU A 28 -36.40 -0.43 -6.72
C LEU A 28 -35.06 -0.29 -7.46
N LEU A 29 -34.56 0.94 -7.56
CA LEU A 29 -33.26 1.22 -8.16
C LEU A 29 -32.12 0.52 -7.41
N SER A 30 -32.15 0.49 -6.08
CA SER A 30 -31.10 -0.13 -5.26
C SER A 30 -30.99 -1.64 -5.50
N ILE A 31 -32.13 -2.33 -5.67
CA ILE A 31 -32.17 -3.76 -5.98
C ILE A 31 -31.57 -4.01 -7.37
N VAL A 32 -31.95 -3.19 -8.36
CA VAL A 32 -31.41 -3.26 -9.72
C VAL A 32 -29.91 -3.01 -9.71
N VAL A 33 -29.43 -1.97 -9.02
CA VAL A 33 -28.02 -1.63 -8.91
C VAL A 33 -27.24 -2.75 -8.22
N GLY A 34 -27.74 -3.33 -7.13
CA GLY A 34 -27.09 -4.46 -6.47
C GLY A 34 -26.93 -5.67 -7.40
N ALA A 35 -27.99 -6.01 -8.14
CA ALA A 35 -27.98 -7.11 -9.10
C ALA A 35 -27.03 -6.84 -10.29
N VAL A 36 -27.06 -5.63 -10.85
CA VAL A 36 -26.21 -5.22 -11.96
C VAL A 36 -24.75 -5.17 -11.51
N ASN A 37 -24.46 -4.54 -10.37
CA ASN A 37 -23.10 -4.37 -9.88
C ASN A 37 -22.45 -5.73 -9.62
N ARG A 38 -23.16 -6.66 -8.96
CA ARG A 38 -22.66 -8.03 -8.79
C ARG A 38 -22.28 -8.69 -10.13
N ARG A 39 -23.17 -8.62 -11.13
CA ARG A 39 -22.92 -9.18 -12.46
C ARG A 39 -21.75 -8.50 -13.17
N LEU A 40 -21.62 -7.19 -13.03
CA LEU A 40 -20.52 -6.42 -13.63
C LEU A 40 -19.19 -6.81 -13.00
N LEU A 41 -19.12 -6.92 -11.67
CA LEU A 41 -17.90 -7.32 -10.96
C LEU A 41 -17.48 -8.75 -11.31
N GLU A 42 -18.45 -9.68 -11.41
CA GLU A 42 -18.19 -11.05 -11.88
C GLU A 42 -17.66 -11.05 -13.33
N ARG A 43 -18.28 -10.28 -14.23
CA ARG A 43 -17.85 -10.17 -15.65
C ARG A 43 -16.52 -9.44 -15.82
N ALA A 44 -16.19 -8.50 -14.94
CA ALA A 44 -14.93 -7.78 -14.96
C ALA A 44 -13.74 -8.67 -14.53
N GLY A 45 -13.97 -9.93 -14.19
CA GLY A 45 -12.92 -10.85 -13.76
C GLY A 45 -12.45 -10.58 -12.33
N LEU A 46 -13.22 -9.82 -11.55
CA LEU A 46 -12.87 -9.50 -10.17
C LEU A 46 -12.66 -10.74 -9.26
N PRO A 47 -13.37 -11.89 -9.42
CA PRO A 47 -13.07 -13.09 -8.65
C PRO A 47 -11.59 -13.50 -8.72
N SER A 48 -10.99 -13.48 -9.91
CA SER A 48 -9.57 -13.83 -10.11
C SER A 48 -8.59 -12.80 -9.55
N ILE A 49 -9.03 -11.55 -9.40
CA ILE A 49 -8.23 -10.45 -8.84
C ILE A 49 -8.17 -10.53 -7.31
N ILE A 50 -9.25 -11.03 -6.71
CA ILE A 50 -9.48 -11.09 -5.26
C ILE A 50 -8.98 -12.42 -4.67
N GLU A 51 -8.87 -13.46 -5.48
CA GLU A 51 -8.45 -14.78 -5.02
C GLU A 51 -7.11 -14.72 -4.25
N GLY A 52 -7.08 -15.32 -3.06
CA GLY A 52 -5.89 -15.32 -2.21
C GLY A 52 -5.58 -14.01 -1.47
N THR A 53 -6.39 -12.96 -1.64
CA THR A 53 -6.24 -11.69 -0.90
C THR A 53 -6.65 -11.84 0.57
N GLY A 54 -6.09 -10.99 1.44
CA GLY A 54 -6.46 -10.89 2.84
C GLY A 54 -7.91 -10.44 3.02
N PHE A 55 -8.42 -9.60 2.12
CA PHE A 55 -9.82 -9.19 2.14
C PHE A 55 -10.77 -10.35 1.81
N GLU A 56 -10.42 -11.23 0.87
CA GLU A 56 -11.23 -12.42 0.58
C GLU A 56 -11.28 -13.38 1.77
N ARG A 57 -10.14 -13.58 2.45
CA ARG A 57 -10.11 -14.35 3.71
C ARG A 57 -11.01 -13.75 4.79
N LEU A 58 -11.00 -12.42 4.92
CA LEU A 58 -11.89 -11.70 5.84
C LEU A 58 -13.35 -11.89 5.45
N ALA A 59 -13.68 -11.74 4.16
CA ALA A 59 -15.03 -11.91 3.64
C ALA A 59 -15.55 -13.33 3.91
N GLN A 60 -14.73 -14.35 3.64
CA GLN A 60 -15.07 -15.76 3.89
C GLN A 60 -15.25 -16.04 5.39
N GLY A 61 -14.43 -15.43 6.25
CA GLY A 61 -14.60 -15.50 7.71
C GLY A 61 -15.92 -14.90 8.21
N LEU A 62 -16.48 -13.94 7.47
CA LEU A 62 -17.81 -13.36 7.69
C LEU A 62 -18.94 -14.13 6.99
N GLY A 63 -18.64 -15.28 6.35
CA GLY A 63 -19.61 -16.08 5.61
C GLY A 63 -20.07 -15.44 4.29
N THR A 64 -19.28 -14.54 3.72
CA THR A 64 -19.60 -13.80 2.50
C THR A 64 -18.43 -13.81 1.51
N SER A 65 -18.58 -13.12 0.37
CA SER A 65 -17.52 -12.92 -0.62
C SER A 65 -17.24 -11.44 -0.80
N THR A 66 -16.05 -11.09 -1.24
CA THR A 66 -15.69 -9.69 -1.53
C THR A 66 -16.64 -9.02 -2.52
N ILE A 67 -17.06 -9.75 -3.57
CA ILE A 67 -18.02 -9.25 -4.55
C ILE A 67 -19.36 -8.96 -3.89
N ALA A 68 -19.84 -9.87 -3.04
CA ALA A 68 -21.08 -9.66 -2.29
C ALA A 68 -20.97 -8.45 -1.36
N ILE A 69 -19.84 -8.28 -0.66
CA ILE A 69 -19.61 -7.09 0.19
C ILE A 69 -19.68 -5.80 -0.64
N VAL A 70 -18.96 -5.72 -1.76
CA VAL A 70 -18.96 -4.51 -2.61
C VAL A 70 -20.36 -4.22 -3.18
N ALA A 71 -21.08 -5.26 -3.62
CA ALA A 71 -22.44 -5.12 -4.11
C ALA A 71 -23.42 -4.69 -3.00
N GLN A 72 -23.32 -5.28 -1.81
CA GLN A 72 -24.13 -4.91 -0.63
C GLN A 72 -23.83 -3.49 -0.18
N LEU A 73 -22.56 -3.10 -0.08
CA LEU A 73 -22.17 -1.72 0.26
C LEU A 73 -22.76 -0.72 -0.72
N SER A 74 -22.71 -1.02 -2.03
CA SER A 74 -23.30 -0.15 -3.06
C SER A 74 -24.83 -0.06 -2.91
N THR A 75 -25.48 -1.17 -2.57
CA THR A 75 -26.93 -1.23 -2.36
C THR A 75 -27.33 -0.43 -1.12
N TYR A 76 -26.67 -0.64 0.02
CA TYR A 76 -26.94 0.08 1.26
C TYR A 76 -26.63 1.58 1.14
N PHE A 77 -25.56 1.94 0.42
CA PHE A 77 -25.28 3.33 0.11
C PHE A 77 -26.42 3.98 -0.68
N LEU A 78 -26.94 3.30 -1.71
CA LEU A 78 -28.03 3.83 -2.53
C LEU A 78 -29.34 3.93 -1.74
N ILE A 79 -29.64 2.95 -0.87
CA ILE A 79 -30.79 3.01 0.05
C ILE A 79 -30.64 4.21 1.00
N GLY A 80 -29.47 4.37 1.63
CA GLY A 80 -29.17 5.50 2.52
C GLY A 80 -29.30 6.84 1.81
N LEU A 81 -28.76 6.96 0.59
CA LEU A 81 -28.90 8.14 -0.26
C LEU A 81 -30.37 8.42 -0.60
N THR A 82 -31.13 7.38 -0.94
CA THR A 82 -32.57 7.48 -1.23
C THR A 82 -33.34 8.01 -0.03
N ILE A 83 -33.07 7.49 1.17
CA ILE A 83 -33.68 7.96 2.42
C ILE A 83 -33.37 9.45 2.62
N VAL A 84 -32.11 9.84 2.43
CA VAL A 84 -31.69 11.23 2.55
C VAL A 84 -32.40 12.14 1.55
N VAL A 85 -32.50 11.73 0.28
CA VAL A 85 -33.22 12.50 -0.75
C VAL A 85 -34.70 12.60 -0.41
N ALA A 86 -35.33 11.51 0.06
CA ALA A 86 -36.72 11.52 0.47
C ALA A 86 -36.98 12.46 1.66
N LEU A 87 -36.10 12.44 2.67
CA LEU A 87 -36.17 13.36 3.81
C LEU A 87 -35.98 14.82 3.39
N THR A 88 -35.11 15.07 2.41
CA THR A 88 -34.90 16.41 1.82
C THR A 88 -36.17 16.88 1.10
N VAL A 89 -36.81 16.01 0.31
CA VAL A 89 -38.07 16.31 -0.40
C VAL A 89 -39.24 16.52 0.55
N ALA A 90 -39.27 15.78 1.67
CA ALA A 90 -40.31 15.90 2.68
C ALA A 90 -40.24 17.22 3.47
N ASP A 91 -39.16 18.00 3.33
CA ASP A 91 -38.93 19.29 4.01
C ASP A 91 -39.13 19.16 5.53
N VAL A 92 -38.50 18.13 6.11
CA VAL A 92 -38.63 17.84 7.53
C VAL A 92 -37.82 18.89 8.29
N GLY A 93 -38.50 19.89 8.87
CA GLY A 93 -37.97 21.12 9.48
C GLY A 93 -37.06 20.93 10.70
N TYR A 94 -35.93 20.27 10.52
CA TYR A 94 -34.86 20.08 11.49
C TYR A 94 -33.65 20.88 11.03
N THR A 95 -32.91 21.46 11.99
CA THR A 95 -31.76 22.37 11.79
C THR A 95 -30.94 22.08 10.51
N ASP A 96 -31.09 22.95 9.50
CA ASP A 96 -30.59 22.78 8.12
C ASP A 96 -29.11 22.39 8.03
N THR A 97 -28.31 22.86 8.98
CA THR A 97 -26.86 22.65 9.01
C THR A 97 -26.46 21.20 9.27
N PHE A 98 -27.19 20.47 10.13
CA PHE A 98 -26.84 19.07 10.45
C PHE A 98 -27.14 18.15 9.27
N TRP A 99 -28.35 18.24 8.71
CA TRP A 99 -28.78 17.43 7.58
C TRP A 99 -27.89 17.64 6.37
N THR A 100 -27.59 18.90 6.02
CA THR A 100 -26.73 19.24 4.88
C THR A 100 -25.33 18.60 5.03
N ARG A 101 -24.76 18.60 6.24
CA ARG A 101 -23.46 17.96 6.50
C ARG A 101 -23.54 16.44 6.37
N LEU A 102 -24.60 15.82 6.89
CA LEU A 102 -24.80 14.37 6.80
C LEU A 102 -24.97 13.90 5.35
N VAL A 103 -25.78 14.61 4.56
CA VAL A 103 -25.98 14.36 3.12
C VAL A 103 -24.64 14.44 2.38
N ALA A 104 -23.83 15.46 2.65
CA ALA A 104 -22.53 15.64 2.01
C ALA A 104 -21.46 14.64 2.49
N PHE A 105 -21.63 14.05 3.68
CA PHE A 105 -20.71 13.10 4.28
C PHE A 105 -20.87 11.67 3.73
N LEU A 106 -22.12 11.22 3.51
CA LEU A 106 -22.42 9.86 3.05
C LEU A 106 -21.66 9.44 1.77
N PRO A 107 -21.67 10.23 0.67
CA PRO A 107 -20.91 9.89 -0.54
C PRO A 107 -19.40 9.83 -0.30
N ARG A 108 -18.86 10.72 0.55
CA ARG A 108 -17.44 10.74 0.88
C ARG A 108 -17.03 9.50 1.66
N LEU A 109 -17.84 9.11 2.64
CA LEU A 109 -17.63 7.89 3.40
C LEU A 109 -17.66 6.67 2.46
N PHE A 110 -18.62 6.60 1.54
CA PHE A 110 -18.70 5.51 0.58
C PHE A 110 -17.43 5.41 -0.30
N VAL A 111 -16.97 6.53 -0.86
CA VAL A 111 -15.73 6.57 -1.65
C VAL A 111 -14.52 6.17 -0.80
N ALA A 112 -14.43 6.63 0.45
CA ALA A 112 -13.36 6.24 1.38
C ALA A 112 -13.34 4.73 1.65
N LEU A 113 -14.51 4.11 1.85
CA LEU A 113 -14.62 2.65 2.01
C LEU A 113 -14.17 1.89 0.76
N LEU A 114 -14.55 2.37 -0.43
CA LEU A 114 -14.09 1.75 -1.68
C LEU A 114 -12.57 1.86 -1.85
N ILE A 115 -11.98 3.02 -1.50
CA ILE A 115 -10.52 3.21 -1.53
C ILE A 115 -9.82 2.21 -0.60
N LEU A 116 -10.36 1.96 0.60
CA LEU A 116 -9.78 0.97 1.51
C LEU A 116 -9.84 -0.44 0.95
N ILE A 117 -10.98 -0.86 0.37
CA ILE A 117 -11.12 -2.17 -0.25
C ILE A 117 -10.09 -2.32 -1.38
N VAL A 118 -10.01 -1.33 -2.27
CA VAL A 118 -9.04 -1.32 -3.37
C VAL A 118 -7.61 -1.34 -2.85
N GLY A 119 -7.30 -0.56 -1.81
CA GLY A 119 -5.98 -0.50 -1.19
C GLY A 119 -5.52 -1.85 -0.63
N ILE A 120 -6.42 -2.60 0.01
CA ILE A 120 -6.12 -3.96 0.51
C ILE A 120 -5.82 -4.89 -0.67
N LEU A 121 -6.67 -4.88 -1.71
CA LEU A 121 -6.48 -5.72 -2.90
C LEU A 121 -5.16 -5.44 -3.62
N ILE A 122 -4.81 -4.16 -3.78
CA ILE A 122 -3.53 -3.76 -4.38
C ILE A 122 -2.37 -4.18 -3.47
N GLY A 123 -2.48 -3.97 -2.15
CA GLY A 123 -1.45 -4.35 -1.19
C GLY A 123 -1.13 -5.84 -1.22
N ASP A 124 -2.15 -6.70 -1.26
CA ASP A 124 -1.98 -8.15 -1.38
C ASP A 124 -1.32 -8.55 -2.72
N LYS A 125 -1.67 -7.90 -3.82
CA LYS A 125 -1.01 -8.14 -5.11
C LYS A 125 0.45 -7.70 -5.10
N VAL A 126 0.75 -6.56 -4.48
CA VAL A 126 2.13 -6.08 -4.33
C VAL A 126 2.94 -7.06 -3.48
N GLU A 127 2.38 -7.63 -2.41
CA GLU A 127 3.03 -8.68 -1.63
C GLU A 127 3.44 -9.85 -2.51
N LEU A 128 2.50 -10.39 -3.30
CA LEU A 128 2.75 -11.54 -4.17
C LEU A 128 3.81 -11.24 -5.24
N LEU A 129 3.71 -10.08 -5.89
CA LEU A 129 4.66 -9.66 -6.92
C LEU A 129 6.07 -9.49 -6.34
N VAL A 130 6.20 -8.82 -5.19
CA VAL A 130 7.49 -8.62 -4.54
C VAL A 130 8.05 -9.96 -4.05
N ALA A 131 7.23 -10.82 -3.45
CA ALA A 131 7.64 -12.14 -3.00
C ALA A 131 8.15 -12.98 -4.18
N GLU A 132 7.44 -13.00 -5.31
CA GLU A 132 7.85 -13.74 -6.51
C GLU A 132 9.19 -13.27 -7.06
N ARG A 133 9.42 -11.95 -7.11
CA ARG A 133 10.71 -11.37 -7.55
C ARG A 133 11.86 -11.73 -6.60
N LEU A 134 11.57 -11.94 -5.33
CA LEU A 134 12.57 -12.25 -4.31
C LEU A 134 12.75 -13.77 -4.04
N ARG A 135 11.94 -14.65 -4.67
CA ARG A 135 12.03 -16.12 -4.46
C ARG A 135 13.42 -16.71 -4.71
N GLY A 136 14.20 -16.14 -5.63
CA GLY A 136 15.55 -16.60 -5.97
C GLY A 136 16.63 -16.15 -4.99
N VAL A 137 16.32 -15.23 -4.08
CA VAL A 137 17.31 -14.59 -3.21
C VAL A 137 17.35 -15.31 -1.87
N LYS A 138 18.49 -15.95 -1.58
CA LYS A 138 18.73 -16.72 -0.35
C LYS A 138 19.27 -15.83 0.77
N LEU A 139 18.48 -14.85 1.19
CA LEU A 139 18.81 -14.01 2.35
C LEU A 139 17.91 -14.38 3.54
N PRO A 140 18.47 -14.42 4.77
CA PRO A 140 17.66 -14.46 5.98
C PRO A 140 16.63 -13.33 5.96
N GLU A 141 15.41 -13.60 6.44
CA GLU A 141 14.35 -12.59 6.63
C GLU A 141 13.84 -11.87 5.37
N ILE A 142 14.18 -12.35 4.17
CA ILE A 142 13.70 -11.71 2.92
C ILE A 142 12.17 -11.66 2.79
N GLY A 143 11.45 -12.53 3.51
CA GLY A 143 9.99 -12.52 3.61
C GLY A 143 9.40 -11.27 4.28
N LEU A 144 10.21 -10.44 4.95
CA LEU A 144 9.75 -9.17 5.51
C LEU A 144 9.50 -8.11 4.42
N ILE A 145 10.27 -8.11 3.33
CA ILE A 145 10.17 -7.09 2.28
C ILE A 145 8.80 -7.10 1.58
N PRO A 146 8.27 -8.26 1.11
CA PRO A 146 6.92 -8.32 0.54
C PRO A 146 5.84 -7.82 1.50
N THR A 147 5.96 -8.20 2.78
CA THR A 147 5.01 -7.82 3.84
C THR A 147 5.04 -6.31 4.07
N LEU A 148 6.23 -5.71 4.16
CA LEU A 148 6.40 -4.26 4.28
C LEU A 148 5.84 -3.51 3.07
N ALA A 149 6.04 -4.03 1.86
CA ALA A 149 5.51 -3.41 0.64
C ALA A 149 3.97 -3.36 0.65
N LYS A 150 3.30 -4.44 1.07
CA LYS A 150 1.85 -4.47 1.26
C LYS A 150 1.36 -3.45 2.28
N TYR A 151 1.96 -3.43 3.47
CA TYR A 151 1.53 -2.50 4.52
C TYR A 151 1.80 -1.04 4.14
N SER A 152 2.83 -0.78 3.32
CA SER A 152 3.07 0.56 2.76
C SER A 152 1.91 1.00 1.85
N VAL A 153 1.43 0.12 0.96
CA VAL A 153 0.26 0.40 0.12
C VAL A 153 -1.00 0.61 0.96
N PHE A 154 -1.22 -0.25 1.96
CA PHE A 154 -2.37 -0.15 2.86
C PHE A 154 -2.36 1.17 3.64
N TYR A 155 -1.21 1.59 4.15
CA TYR A 155 -1.04 2.86 4.84
C TYR A 155 -1.39 4.05 3.93
N LEU A 156 -0.91 4.06 2.68
CA LEU A 156 -1.27 5.09 1.71
C LEU A 156 -2.78 5.10 1.42
N ALA A 157 -3.40 3.92 1.26
CA ALA A 157 -4.84 3.82 1.06
C ALA A 157 -5.64 4.41 2.24
N ILE A 158 -5.18 4.20 3.48
CA ILE A 158 -5.76 4.83 4.67
C ILE A 158 -5.65 6.36 4.58
N LEU A 159 -4.48 6.91 4.22
CA LEU A 159 -4.31 8.35 4.08
C LEU A 159 -5.26 8.94 3.03
N VAL A 160 -5.41 8.29 1.88
CA VAL A 160 -6.34 8.75 0.83
C VAL A 160 -7.80 8.64 1.31
N ALA A 161 -8.17 7.55 1.99
CA ALA A 161 -9.51 7.36 2.55
C ALA A 161 -9.87 8.42 3.61
N LEU A 162 -8.95 8.69 4.55
CA LEU A 162 -9.11 9.74 5.57
C LEU A 162 -9.24 11.13 4.93
N SER A 163 -8.42 11.40 3.92
CA SER A 163 -8.49 12.66 3.15
C SER A 163 -9.87 12.85 2.50
N GLN A 164 -10.48 11.77 1.98
CA GLN A 164 -11.82 11.88 1.38
C GLN A 164 -12.91 12.26 2.38
N VAL A 165 -12.77 11.83 3.61
CA VAL A 165 -13.70 12.20 4.70
C VAL A 165 -13.38 13.59 5.29
N ARG A 166 -12.40 14.31 4.70
CA ARG A 166 -11.89 15.62 5.14
C ARG A 166 -11.24 15.59 6.52
N ILE A 167 -10.70 14.44 6.91
CA ILE A 167 -9.82 14.36 8.07
C ILE A 167 -8.47 14.95 7.66
N ASN A 168 -7.90 15.81 8.50
CA ASN A 168 -6.60 16.42 8.23
C ASN A 168 -5.49 15.34 8.34
N THR A 169 -4.97 14.91 7.19
CA THR A 169 -3.91 13.89 7.11
C THR A 169 -2.51 14.47 7.14
N LEU A 170 -2.35 15.79 7.20
CA LEU A 170 -1.05 16.46 7.15
C LEU A 170 -0.11 15.94 8.25
N ALA A 171 -0.61 15.82 9.49
CA ALA A 171 0.18 15.30 10.60
C ALA A 171 0.70 13.87 10.35
N LEU A 172 -0.13 13.01 9.75
CA LEU A 172 0.26 11.64 9.41
C LEU A 172 1.30 11.59 8.28
N VAL A 173 1.12 12.44 7.26
CA VAL A 173 2.07 12.55 6.14
C VAL A 173 3.42 13.08 6.63
N VAL A 174 3.43 14.10 7.49
CA VAL A 174 4.65 14.64 8.10
C VAL A 174 5.35 13.58 8.93
N LEU A 175 4.61 12.82 9.74
CA LEU A 175 5.15 11.73 10.55
C LEU A 175 5.76 10.62 9.67
N LEU A 176 5.07 10.22 8.59
CA LEU A 176 5.60 9.27 7.61
C LEU A 176 6.91 9.78 7.00
N GLY A 177 6.95 11.05 6.59
CA GLY A 177 8.15 11.68 6.05
C GLY A 177 9.31 11.67 7.04
N ALA A 178 9.05 11.97 8.31
CA ALA A 178 10.05 11.92 9.37
C ALA A 178 10.59 10.49 9.59
N TYR A 179 9.71 9.48 9.63
CA TYR A 179 10.14 8.08 9.75
C TYR A 179 10.93 7.60 8.53
N ALA A 180 10.48 7.93 7.32
CA ALA A 180 11.17 7.57 6.09
C ALA A 180 12.56 8.23 6.03
N PHE A 181 12.65 9.51 6.39
CA PHE A 181 13.91 10.23 6.49
C PHE A 181 14.84 9.59 7.52
N ALA A 182 14.34 9.31 8.72
CA ALA A 182 15.11 8.65 9.77
C ALA A 182 15.63 7.28 9.29
N LEU A 183 14.78 6.45 8.69
CA LEU A 183 15.16 5.13 8.18
C LEU A 183 16.29 5.23 7.15
N VAL A 184 16.19 6.17 6.20
CA VAL A 184 17.24 6.39 5.19
C VAL A 184 18.54 6.84 5.84
N VAL A 185 18.49 7.78 6.79
CA VAL A 185 19.70 8.27 7.49
C VAL A 185 20.36 7.16 8.30
N PHE A 186 19.59 6.43 9.11
CA PHE A 186 20.14 5.34 9.93
C PHE A 186 20.67 4.19 9.09
N ALA A 187 19.97 3.80 8.01
CA ALA A 187 20.47 2.79 7.08
C ALA A 187 21.77 3.26 6.41
N SER A 188 21.83 4.51 5.96
CA SER A 188 23.04 5.07 5.33
C SER A 188 24.24 5.07 6.30
N LEU A 189 24.00 5.37 7.58
CA LEU A 189 25.04 5.33 8.61
C LEU A 189 25.45 3.89 8.93
N ALA A 190 24.50 2.96 9.04
CA ALA A 190 24.78 1.55 9.34
C ALA A 190 25.58 0.87 8.22
N PHE A 191 25.29 1.17 6.95
CA PHE A 191 25.98 0.58 5.80
C PHE A 191 27.19 1.39 5.31
N LYS A 192 27.57 2.46 6.01
CA LYS A 192 28.64 3.38 5.58
C LYS A 192 29.93 2.66 5.21
N ASP A 193 30.36 1.71 6.03
CA ASP A 193 31.65 1.02 5.84
C ASP A 193 31.62 0.02 4.68
N MET A 194 30.49 -0.68 4.51
CA MET A 194 30.28 -1.59 3.37
C MET A 194 30.22 -0.81 2.06
N LEU A 195 29.52 0.33 2.05
CA LEU A 195 29.38 1.18 0.87
C LEU A 195 30.72 1.82 0.47
N SER A 196 31.52 2.24 1.45
CA SER A 196 32.87 2.75 1.22
C SER A 196 33.81 1.67 0.66
N SER A 197 33.75 0.45 1.21
CA SER A 197 34.51 -0.68 0.68
C SER A 197 34.08 -1.05 -0.74
N ALA A 198 32.77 -1.04 -1.04
CA ALA A 198 32.24 -1.28 -2.37
C ALA A 198 32.72 -0.26 -3.40
N ALA A 199 32.71 1.03 -3.04
CA ALA A 199 33.21 2.10 -3.90
C ALA A 199 34.70 1.97 -4.19
N ALA A 200 35.50 1.66 -3.16
CA ALA A 200 36.92 1.37 -3.32
C ALA A 200 37.14 0.14 -4.22
N GLY A 201 36.41 -0.95 -4.01
CA GLY A 201 36.52 -2.15 -4.83
C GLY A 201 36.15 -1.92 -6.30
N ILE A 202 35.08 -1.17 -6.59
CA ILE A 202 34.73 -0.78 -7.96
C ILE A 202 35.90 -0.03 -8.61
N TYR A 203 36.51 0.93 -7.89
CA TYR A 203 37.66 1.67 -8.41
C TYR A 203 38.86 0.74 -8.70
N LEU A 204 39.17 -0.17 -7.77
CA LEU A 204 40.28 -1.11 -7.90
C LEU A 204 40.07 -2.07 -9.08
N LEU A 205 38.85 -2.58 -9.25
CA LEU A 205 38.49 -3.46 -10.36
C LEU A 205 38.55 -2.77 -11.74
N LEU A 206 38.18 -1.49 -11.79
CA LEU A 206 38.17 -0.72 -13.04
C LEU A 206 39.58 -0.25 -13.45
N ASN A 207 40.37 0.23 -12.50
CA ASN A 207 41.69 0.81 -12.79
C ASN A 207 42.84 -0.19 -12.66
N GLN A 208 42.59 -1.35 -12.04
CA GLN A 208 43.53 -2.45 -11.85
C GLN A 208 44.94 -1.98 -11.42
N PRO A 209 45.04 -1.21 -10.31
CA PRO A 209 46.32 -0.75 -9.78
C PRO A 209 47.15 -1.90 -9.18
N TYR A 210 46.69 -3.15 -9.26
CA TYR A 210 47.42 -4.41 -9.09
C TYR A 210 46.51 -5.52 -9.63
N THR A 211 47.09 -6.67 -9.94
CA THR A 211 46.36 -7.83 -10.48
C THR A 211 46.57 -9.06 -9.61
N ILE A 212 45.70 -10.06 -9.77
CA ILE A 212 45.89 -11.39 -9.20
C ILE A 212 47.27 -11.93 -9.60
N GLY A 213 48.03 -12.42 -8.62
CA GLY A 213 49.41 -12.88 -8.79
C GLY A 213 50.48 -11.84 -8.44
N ASP A 214 50.13 -10.56 -8.30
CA ASP A 214 51.11 -9.55 -7.89
C ASP A 214 51.48 -9.72 -6.40
N GLN A 215 52.77 -9.53 -6.09
CA GLN A 215 53.24 -9.43 -4.71
C GLN A 215 53.06 -8.00 -4.20
N VAL A 216 52.24 -7.84 -3.17
CA VAL A 216 51.86 -6.54 -2.62
C VAL A 216 52.03 -6.51 -1.10
N LYS A 217 52.25 -5.30 -0.59
CA LYS A 217 52.15 -4.98 0.83
C LYS A 217 50.97 -4.03 1.06
N LEU A 218 50.05 -4.46 1.92
CA LEU A 218 48.81 -3.80 2.32
C LEU A 218 48.87 -3.56 3.83
N GLY A 219 49.15 -2.32 4.23
CA GLY A 219 49.44 -1.99 5.63
C GLY A 219 50.60 -2.84 6.16
N GLU A 220 50.34 -3.63 7.20
CA GLU A 220 51.33 -4.54 7.81
C GLU A 220 51.40 -5.93 7.15
N GLN A 221 50.46 -6.27 6.25
CA GLN A 221 50.40 -7.59 5.62
C GLN A 221 51.11 -7.56 4.26
N SER A 222 51.93 -8.57 3.98
CA SER A 222 52.61 -8.74 2.69
C SER A 222 52.35 -10.14 2.15
N GLY A 223 52.00 -10.25 0.87
CA GLY A 223 51.67 -11.53 0.25
C GLY A 223 51.30 -11.39 -1.22
N ILE A 224 50.79 -12.48 -1.79
CA ILE A 224 50.36 -12.54 -3.19
C ILE A 224 48.85 -12.33 -3.27
N VAL A 225 48.40 -11.46 -4.19
CA VAL A 225 46.98 -11.21 -4.40
C VAL A 225 46.33 -12.43 -5.04
N GLN A 226 45.32 -12.99 -4.37
CA GLN A 226 44.56 -14.13 -4.88
C GLN A 226 43.28 -13.71 -5.58
N GLU A 227 42.58 -12.73 -5.03
CA GLU A 227 41.29 -12.28 -5.55
C GLU A 227 41.02 -10.83 -5.15
N VAL A 228 40.36 -10.09 -6.05
CA VAL A 228 39.83 -8.75 -5.79
C VAL A 228 38.33 -8.81 -6.02
N ASP A 229 37.57 -8.73 -4.94
CA ASP A 229 36.11 -8.66 -4.95
C ASP A 229 35.64 -7.19 -4.86
N MET A 230 34.33 -6.98 -4.98
CA MET A 230 33.74 -5.65 -4.78
C MET A 230 33.97 -5.11 -3.35
N LEU A 231 33.94 -5.96 -2.33
CA LEU A 231 34.04 -5.53 -0.92
C LEU A 231 35.41 -5.74 -0.29
N VAL A 232 36.13 -6.78 -0.70
CA VAL A 232 37.36 -7.23 -0.06
C VAL A 232 38.42 -7.60 -1.09
N THR A 233 39.68 -7.54 -0.70
CA THR A 233 40.82 -8.12 -1.43
C THR A 233 41.38 -9.26 -0.58
N ARG A 234 41.65 -10.41 -1.21
CA ARG A 234 42.23 -11.59 -0.57
C ARG A 234 43.71 -11.69 -0.91
N VAL A 235 44.54 -11.75 0.11
CA VAL A 235 46.00 -11.88 -0.03
C VAL A 235 46.48 -13.09 0.76
N GLU A 236 47.33 -13.89 0.14
CA GLU A 236 47.89 -15.10 0.75
C GLU A 236 49.37 -14.92 1.09
N THR A 237 49.75 -15.35 2.29
CA THR A 237 51.14 -15.42 2.74
C THR A 237 51.32 -16.54 3.77
N ASP A 238 52.41 -17.29 3.70
CA ASP A 238 52.70 -18.42 4.60
C ASP A 238 51.50 -19.37 4.82
N ASN A 239 50.79 -19.72 3.75
CA ASN A 239 49.63 -20.61 3.78
C ASN A 239 48.47 -20.08 4.66
N ARG A 240 48.38 -18.75 4.83
CA ARG A 240 47.30 -18.01 5.49
C ARG A 240 46.67 -17.04 4.50
N GLU A 241 45.33 -16.99 4.49
CA GLU A 241 44.55 -16.05 3.69
C GLU A 241 44.12 -14.86 4.57
N TYR A 242 44.41 -13.65 4.10
CA TYR A 242 44.01 -12.40 4.71
C TYR A 242 42.89 -11.77 3.88
N ILE A 243 41.73 -11.56 4.52
CA ILE A 243 40.55 -10.92 3.90
C ILE A 243 40.54 -9.46 4.34
N ILE A 244 40.91 -8.56 3.43
CA ILE A 244 41.11 -7.14 3.73
C ILE A 244 39.99 -6.32 3.08
N PRO A 245 39.21 -5.53 3.83
CA PRO A 245 38.22 -4.62 3.24
C PRO A 245 38.88 -3.64 2.26
N ASN A 246 38.29 -3.49 1.08
CA ASN A 246 38.85 -2.62 0.03
C ASN A 246 38.96 -1.15 0.47
N ARG A 247 38.13 -0.73 1.42
CA ARG A 247 38.27 0.60 2.03
C ARG A 247 39.65 0.77 2.70
N ALA A 248 40.10 -0.22 3.47
CA ALA A 248 41.39 -0.15 4.15
C ALA A 248 42.54 -0.10 3.14
N VAL A 249 42.45 -0.92 2.08
CA VAL A 249 43.39 -0.91 0.95
C VAL A 249 43.50 0.48 0.31
N PHE A 250 42.36 1.15 0.13
CA PHE A 250 42.32 2.47 -0.49
C PHE A 250 42.77 3.59 0.45
N GLU A 251 42.50 3.49 1.76
CA GLU A 251 42.89 4.48 2.78
C GLU A 251 44.38 4.39 3.15
N GLU A 252 44.92 3.18 3.28
CA GLU A 252 46.31 2.94 3.69
C GLU A 252 47.30 2.95 2.51
N GLY A 253 46.81 2.67 1.30
CA GLY A 253 47.62 2.58 0.09
C GLY A 253 48.27 1.22 -0.11
N ILE A 254 48.82 1.03 -1.31
CA ILE A 254 49.43 -0.23 -1.78
C ILE A 254 50.87 0.00 -2.16
N VAL A 255 51.74 -0.91 -1.73
CA VAL A 255 53.10 -1.02 -2.24
C VAL A 255 53.21 -2.29 -3.08
N ARG A 256 53.57 -2.13 -4.34
CA ARG A 256 53.96 -3.27 -5.20
C ARG A 256 55.42 -3.58 -4.95
N VAL A 257 55.74 -4.85 -4.73
CA VAL A 257 57.12 -5.32 -4.59
C VAL A 257 57.54 -5.90 -5.94
N TYR A 258 58.67 -5.43 -6.46
CA TYR A 258 59.30 -5.98 -7.66
C TYR A 258 60.59 -6.67 -7.24
N ASP A 259 60.82 -7.87 -7.77
CA ASP A 259 62.14 -8.53 -7.74
C ASP A 259 63.09 -7.92 -8.77
#